data_AF-A0A244EBC9-F1
#
_entry.id   AF-A0A244EBC9-F1
#
_cell.length_a   1.000
_cell.length_b   1.000
_cell.length_c   1.000
_cell.angle_alpha   90.00
_cell.angle_beta   90.00
_cell.angle_gamma   90.00
#
_symmetry.space_group_name_H-M   'P 1'
#
loop_
_entity.id
_entity.type
_entity.pdbx_description
1 polymer ?
#
loop_
_entity_poly.entity_id
_entity_poly.type
_entity_poly.pdbx_seq_one_letter_code
_entity_poly.pdbx_strand_id
1 'polypeptide(L)'
;MARARNIKPSIMDNEALAELAPIDRLLFIYLWMLADREGRLEDRPKRIAKQAIPYDDDADADAILSRLHASGFIKRYSAAGKACIQIVNFSKHQAPHGTEKDGDIPDENGMVTVHERKPNGYATGQKSLASCSITDAALSDNSALTVKEQVSNALIPDSGFLIPDSLIPDSPHTPQGGRPRRSPTAAIESMPGFEAFYAAYPRKVGKQAALRAWLKLAPDEALQATILGALAAQRPHLDRRENGRFIPHASTWLNKGQWEDEIPGAKVPVNDSGMRWFEAAGFETEYEAKNARCHVGNYQLYRAGKLVEEGATA
;
A
#
# COMPACT_ATOMS: atom_id res chain seq x y z
N MET A 1 23.20 -3.89 -9.52
CA MET A 1 23.11 -3.00 -8.34
C MET A 1 22.03 -3.57 -7.43
N ALA A 2 22.28 -3.60 -6.13
CA ALA A 2 21.33 -4.13 -5.16
C ALA A 2 20.03 -3.31 -5.17
N ARG A 3 18.89 -3.98 -5.02
CA ARG A 3 17.55 -3.38 -5.00
C ARG A 3 17.02 -3.33 -3.57
N ALA A 4 16.34 -2.24 -3.22
CA ALA A 4 15.59 -2.19 -1.97
C ALA A 4 14.42 -3.18 -2.02
N ARG A 5 14.25 -3.98 -0.96
CA ARG A 5 13.20 -5.01 -0.86
C ARG A 5 12.65 -5.07 0.55
N ASN A 6 11.38 -5.46 0.67
CA ASN A 6 10.72 -5.61 1.97
C ASN A 6 11.07 -6.97 2.58
N ILE A 7 11.48 -6.98 3.85
CA ILE A 7 11.72 -8.20 4.62
C ILE A 7 10.53 -8.42 5.54
N LYS A 8 9.80 -9.51 5.30
CA LYS A 8 8.61 -9.87 6.07
C LYS A 8 9.02 -10.49 7.42
N PRO A 9 8.26 -10.26 8.52
CA PRO A 9 8.53 -10.89 9.82
C PRO A 9 8.63 -12.42 9.75
N SER A 10 7.85 -13.05 8.86
CA SER A 10 7.81 -14.50 8.67
C SER A 10 9.14 -15.16 8.29
N ILE A 11 10.16 -14.39 7.92
CA ILE A 11 11.51 -14.93 7.76
C ILE A 11 12.12 -15.38 9.09
N MET A 12 11.78 -14.70 10.18
CA MET A 12 12.28 -15.02 11.53
C MET A 12 11.50 -16.16 12.16
N ASP A 13 10.26 -16.38 11.74
CA ASP A 13 9.41 -17.49 12.19
C ASP A 13 9.79 -18.84 11.53
N ASN A 14 10.70 -18.83 10.54
CA ASN A 14 11.11 -20.04 9.85
C ASN A 14 12.14 -20.83 10.66
N GLU A 15 11.70 -21.93 11.28
CA GLU A 15 12.52 -22.81 12.12
C GLU A 15 13.76 -23.36 11.39
N ALA A 16 13.62 -23.83 10.15
CA ALA A 16 14.74 -24.36 9.37
C ALA A 16 15.79 -23.27 9.05
N LEU A 17 15.36 -22.03 8.86
CA LEU A 17 16.28 -20.90 8.67
C LEU A 17 16.94 -20.52 10.00
N ALA A 18 16.22 -20.64 11.12
CA ALA A 18 16.71 -20.34 12.47
C ALA A 18 17.79 -21.34 12.95
N GLU A 19 17.82 -22.56 12.43
CA GLU A 19 18.90 -23.54 12.68
C GLU A 19 20.25 -23.12 12.08
N LEU A 20 20.24 -22.23 11.07
CA LEU A 20 21.47 -21.73 10.46
C LEU A 20 22.12 -20.63 11.30
N ALA A 21 23.43 -20.46 11.10
CA ALA A 21 24.18 -19.41 11.78
C ALA A 21 23.60 -18.01 11.47
N PRO A 22 23.69 -17.04 12.40
CA PRO A 22 23.20 -15.68 12.15
C PRO A 22 23.73 -15.05 10.85
N ILE A 23 24.99 -15.31 10.51
CA ILE A 23 25.62 -14.80 9.29
C ILE A 23 25.01 -15.42 8.02
N ASP A 24 24.59 -16.69 8.08
CA ASP A 24 23.92 -17.38 6.97
C ASP A 24 22.56 -16.74 6.67
N ARG A 25 21.82 -16.43 7.74
CA ARG A 25 20.53 -15.74 7.67
C ARG A 25 20.68 -14.32 7.11
N LEU A 26 21.69 -13.58 7.56
CA LEU A 26 22.01 -12.25 7.05
C LEU A 26 22.36 -12.29 5.56
N LEU A 27 23.21 -13.25 5.16
CA LEU A 27 23.55 -13.45 3.75
C LEU A 27 22.29 -13.75 2.94
N PHE A 28 21.44 -14.67 3.40
CA PHE A 28 20.20 -15.03 2.71
C PHE A 28 19.27 -13.82 2.50
N ILE A 29 19.09 -12.98 3.52
CA ILE A 29 18.33 -11.73 3.41
C ILE A 29 18.95 -10.82 2.33
N TYR A 30 20.26 -10.68 2.33
CA TYR A 30 20.95 -9.83 1.37
C TYR A 30 20.90 -10.38 -0.07
N LEU A 31 20.86 -11.70 -0.25
CA LEU A 31 20.67 -12.31 -1.57
C LEU A 31 19.39 -11.82 -2.24
N TRP A 32 18.34 -11.52 -1.47
CA TRP A 32 17.10 -10.97 -2.04
C TRP A 32 17.38 -9.64 -2.74
N MET A 33 18.19 -8.77 -2.13
CA MET A 33 18.56 -7.47 -2.70
C MET A 33 19.43 -7.62 -3.96
N LEU A 34 20.26 -8.66 -4.03
CA LEU A 34 21.14 -8.93 -5.18
C LEU A 34 20.42 -9.60 -6.35
N ALA A 35 19.36 -10.33 -6.08
CA ALA A 35 18.61 -11.07 -7.08
C ALA A 35 17.81 -10.16 -8.02
N ASP A 36 17.55 -10.67 -9.22
CA ASP A 36 16.68 -10.06 -10.20
C ASP A 36 15.18 -10.18 -9.82
N ARG A 37 14.29 -9.81 -10.75
CA ARG A 37 12.84 -9.86 -10.53
C ARG A 37 12.32 -11.29 -10.25
N GLU A 38 12.99 -12.30 -10.78
CA GLU A 38 12.61 -13.70 -10.64
C GLU A 38 13.36 -14.40 -9.50
N GLY A 39 14.19 -13.67 -8.75
CA GLY A 39 14.95 -14.23 -7.63
C GLY A 39 16.24 -14.93 -8.06
N ARG A 40 16.78 -14.57 -9.24
CA ARG A 40 18.00 -15.15 -9.78
C ARG A 40 19.19 -14.20 -9.66
N LEU A 41 20.37 -14.76 -9.43
CA LEU A 41 21.64 -14.03 -9.41
C LEU A 41 22.79 -14.93 -9.88
N GLU A 42 23.90 -14.33 -10.33
CA GLU A 42 25.09 -15.11 -10.66
C GLU A 42 25.75 -15.66 -9.39
N ASP A 43 26.18 -16.92 -9.46
CA ASP A 43 26.89 -17.60 -8.39
C ASP A 43 28.37 -17.19 -8.40
N ARG A 44 28.67 -16.06 -7.76
CA ARG A 44 30.04 -15.57 -7.57
C ARG A 44 30.30 -15.31 -6.09
N PRO A 45 30.67 -16.33 -5.29
CA PRO A 45 30.77 -16.24 -3.84
C PRO A 45 31.61 -15.06 -3.35
N LYS A 46 32.81 -14.85 -3.94
CA LYS A 46 33.69 -13.72 -3.58
C LYS A 46 33.04 -12.35 -3.82
N ARG A 47 32.28 -12.21 -4.93
CA ARG A 47 31.58 -10.96 -5.27
C ARG A 47 30.38 -10.74 -4.35
N ILE A 48 29.66 -11.81 -4.03
CA ILE A 48 28.54 -11.80 -3.09
C ILE A 48 29.04 -11.40 -1.71
N ALA A 49 30.12 -12.01 -1.22
CA ALA A 49 30.73 -11.70 0.08
C ALA A 49 31.07 -10.20 0.20
N LYS A 50 31.78 -9.65 -0.80
CA LYS A 50 32.15 -8.22 -0.85
C LYS A 50 30.94 -7.27 -0.86
N GLN A 51 29.76 -7.72 -1.29
CA GLN A 51 28.56 -6.89 -1.32
C GLN A 51 27.69 -7.06 -0.08
N ALA A 52 27.57 -8.30 0.42
CA ALA A 52 26.63 -8.65 1.49
C ALA A 52 27.24 -8.57 2.89
N ILE A 53 28.49 -8.96 3.03
CA ILE A 53 29.21 -9.14 4.31
C ILE A 53 30.65 -8.63 4.18
N PRO A 54 30.86 -7.35 3.78
CA PRO A 54 32.18 -6.84 3.41
C PRO A 54 33.20 -6.76 4.55
N TYR A 55 32.75 -6.80 5.81
CA TYR A 55 33.59 -6.68 7.01
C TYR A 55 33.68 -7.97 7.81
N ASP A 56 33.00 -9.03 7.38
CA ASP A 56 33.04 -10.34 8.02
C ASP A 56 34.07 -11.21 7.28
N ASP A 57 35.36 -10.89 7.43
CA ASP A 57 36.44 -11.56 6.70
C ASP A 57 36.53 -13.08 6.98
N ASP A 58 36.07 -13.51 8.17
CA ASP A 58 36.01 -14.92 8.57
C ASP A 58 34.83 -15.69 7.94
N ALA A 59 33.89 -14.99 7.32
CA ALA A 59 32.69 -15.61 6.75
C ALA A 59 32.92 -16.11 5.32
N ASP A 60 33.04 -17.44 5.18
CA ASP A 60 33.14 -18.10 3.88
C ASP A 60 31.77 -18.13 3.18
N ALA A 61 31.55 -17.19 2.25
CA ALA A 61 30.33 -17.11 1.47
C ALA A 61 30.03 -18.38 0.64
N ASP A 62 31.03 -19.11 0.14
CA ASP A 62 30.76 -20.32 -0.64
C ASP A 62 30.24 -21.46 0.26
N ALA A 63 30.82 -21.58 1.46
CA ALA A 63 30.33 -22.50 2.48
C ALA A 63 28.92 -22.13 2.96
N ILE A 64 28.64 -20.84 3.17
CA ILE A 64 27.29 -20.35 3.53
C ILE A 64 26.29 -20.69 2.42
N LEU A 65 26.61 -20.37 1.16
CA LEU A 65 25.74 -20.66 0.01
C LEU A 65 25.49 -22.17 -0.12
N SER A 66 26.49 -23.01 0.18
CA SER A 66 26.33 -24.47 0.19
C SER A 66 25.37 -24.95 1.29
N ARG A 67 25.42 -24.35 2.49
CA ARG A 67 24.45 -24.65 3.57
C ARG A 67 23.04 -24.19 3.23
N LEU A 68 22.90 -22.99 2.66
CA LEU A 68 21.61 -22.47 2.18
C LEU A 68 21.02 -23.33 1.04
N HIS A 69 21.89 -23.91 0.21
CA HIS A 69 21.48 -24.84 -0.83
C HIS A 69 21.01 -26.18 -0.26
N ALA A 70 21.79 -26.75 0.66
CA ALA A 70 21.46 -28.02 1.33
C ALA A 70 20.15 -27.95 2.14
N SER A 71 19.87 -26.80 2.76
CA SER A 71 18.61 -26.53 3.47
C SER A 71 17.44 -26.15 2.55
N GLY A 72 17.67 -26.02 1.24
CA GLY A 72 16.61 -25.80 0.25
C GLY A 72 16.10 -24.36 0.12
N PHE A 73 16.76 -23.39 0.75
CA PHE A 73 16.43 -21.96 0.59
C PHE A 73 16.87 -21.40 -0.76
N ILE A 74 17.95 -21.96 -1.32
CA ILE A 74 18.43 -21.60 -2.65
C ILE A 74 18.73 -22.85 -3.49
N LYS A 75 18.70 -22.69 -4.81
CA LYS A 75 19.20 -23.67 -5.77
C LYS A 75 20.42 -23.10 -6.48
N ARG A 76 21.55 -23.80 -6.42
CA ARG A 76 22.73 -23.53 -7.24
C ARG A 76 22.64 -24.39 -8.51
N TYR A 77 22.82 -23.80 -9.68
CA TYR A 77 22.73 -24.50 -10.96
C TYR A 77 23.65 -23.86 -12.00
N SER A 78 23.85 -24.53 -13.14
CA SER A 78 24.60 -23.99 -14.27
C SER A 78 23.68 -23.88 -15.47
N ALA A 79 23.67 -22.71 -16.11
CA ALA A 79 22.88 -22.44 -17.31
C ALA A 79 23.60 -21.46 -18.23
N ALA A 80 23.58 -21.71 -19.53
CA ALA A 80 24.27 -20.90 -20.55
C ALA A 80 25.76 -20.62 -20.20
N GLY A 81 26.47 -21.64 -19.68
CA GLY A 81 27.88 -21.54 -19.29
C GLY A 81 28.16 -20.69 -18.03
N LYS A 82 27.12 -20.27 -17.30
CA LYS A 82 27.24 -19.48 -16.07
C LYS A 82 26.73 -20.26 -14.87
N ALA A 83 27.46 -20.16 -13.76
CA ALA A 83 26.97 -20.59 -12.46
C ALA A 83 25.96 -19.57 -11.92
N CYS A 84 24.79 -20.05 -11.49
CA CYS A 84 23.63 -19.26 -11.13
C CYS A 84 23.04 -19.75 -9.80
N ILE A 85 22.37 -18.83 -9.10
CA ILE A 85 21.60 -19.09 -7.89
C ILE A 85 20.15 -18.68 -8.16
N GLN A 86 19.20 -19.53 -7.78
CA GLN A 86 17.77 -19.22 -7.70
C GLN A 86 17.35 -19.24 -6.22
N ILE A 87 16.76 -18.15 -5.74
CA ILE A 87 16.12 -18.10 -4.44
C ILE A 87 14.78 -18.84 -4.53
N VAL A 88 14.58 -19.84 -3.69
CA VAL A 88 13.38 -20.67 -3.71
C VAL A 88 12.20 -19.87 -3.13
N ASN A 89 11.01 -20.04 -3.72
CA ASN A 89 9.79 -19.33 -3.32
C ASN A 89 9.86 -17.79 -3.42
N PHE A 90 10.86 -17.23 -4.11
CA PHE A 90 11.07 -15.79 -4.17
C PHE A 90 9.82 -14.97 -4.51
N SER A 91 9.11 -15.32 -5.59
CA SER A 91 7.90 -14.61 -6.03
C SER A 91 6.71 -14.71 -5.05
N LYS A 92 6.76 -15.62 -4.07
CA LYS A 92 5.77 -15.68 -2.97
C LYS A 92 6.09 -14.66 -1.87
N HIS A 93 7.37 -14.37 -1.68
CA HIS A 93 7.84 -13.47 -0.62
C HIS A 93 8.12 -12.05 -1.10
N GLN A 94 8.40 -11.88 -2.40
CA GLN A 94 8.72 -10.60 -3.03
C GLN A 94 7.69 -10.24 -4.09
N ALA A 95 7.32 -8.97 -4.11
CA ALA A 95 6.53 -8.35 -5.17
C ALA A 95 7.36 -7.24 -5.85
N PRO A 96 8.28 -7.60 -6.76
CA PRO A 96 9.08 -6.64 -7.51
C PRO A 96 8.23 -5.52 -8.14
N HIS A 97 8.72 -4.29 -8.13
CA HIS A 97 7.94 -3.15 -8.63
C HIS A 97 7.62 -3.32 -10.11
N GLY A 98 6.43 -2.95 -10.60
CA GLY A 98 5.99 -3.24 -11.97
C GLY A 98 6.90 -2.69 -13.09
N THR A 99 7.72 -1.68 -12.81
CA THR A 99 8.70 -1.11 -13.76
C THR A 99 10.11 -1.68 -13.62
N GLU A 100 10.34 -2.60 -12.69
CA GLU A 100 11.63 -3.27 -12.52
C GLU A 100 12.01 -4.05 -13.80
N LYS A 101 13.26 -3.87 -14.26
CA LYS A 101 13.79 -4.54 -15.45
C LYS A 101 13.77 -6.06 -15.24
N ASP A 102 13.46 -6.78 -16.33
CA ASP A 102 13.59 -8.24 -16.38
C ASP A 102 15.02 -8.67 -16.08
N GLY A 103 15.11 -9.90 -15.57
CA GLY A 103 16.37 -10.57 -15.34
C GLY A 103 17.01 -11.01 -16.64
N ASP A 104 18.34 -10.92 -16.72
CA ASP A 104 19.12 -11.45 -17.83
C ASP A 104 19.66 -12.86 -17.52
N ILE A 105 19.30 -13.42 -16.36
CA ILE A 105 19.82 -14.69 -15.85
C ILE A 105 18.83 -15.82 -16.21
N PRO A 106 19.28 -16.86 -16.93
CA PRO A 106 18.40 -17.96 -17.31
C PRO A 106 17.99 -18.80 -16.10
N ASP A 107 16.85 -19.48 -16.20
CA ASP A 107 16.46 -20.55 -15.28
C ASP A 107 17.30 -21.83 -15.49
N GLU A 108 17.00 -22.88 -14.73
CA GLU A 108 17.67 -24.18 -14.82
C GLU A 108 17.56 -24.85 -16.20
N ASN A 109 16.57 -24.44 -17.01
CA ASN A 109 16.34 -24.93 -18.36
C ASN A 109 16.98 -24.04 -19.44
N GLY A 110 17.74 -23.01 -19.05
CA GLY A 110 18.36 -22.07 -19.98
C GLY A 110 17.40 -20.99 -20.53
N MET A 111 16.24 -20.79 -19.90
CA MET A 111 15.22 -19.85 -20.36
C MET A 111 15.21 -18.57 -19.52
N VAL A 112 15.11 -17.43 -20.19
CA VAL A 112 14.94 -16.11 -19.59
C VAL A 112 13.46 -15.77 -19.53
N THR A 113 13.05 -15.15 -18.43
CA THR A 113 11.66 -14.71 -18.25
C THR A 113 11.51 -13.29 -18.76
N VAL A 114 10.67 -13.11 -19.78
CA VAL A 114 10.33 -11.80 -20.34
C VAL A 114 8.93 -11.43 -19.89
N HIS A 115 8.79 -10.27 -19.28
CA HIS A 115 7.49 -9.74 -18.87
C HIS A 115 6.91 -8.86 -19.96
N GLU A 116 5.67 -9.14 -20.35
CA GLU A 116 4.92 -8.26 -21.23
C GLU A 116 4.63 -6.94 -20.50
N ARG A 117 4.88 -5.83 -21.19
CA ARG A 117 4.78 -4.49 -20.61
C ARG A 117 3.79 -3.64 -21.38
N LYS A 118 3.06 -2.81 -20.63
CA LYS A 118 2.24 -1.73 -21.17
C LYS A 118 3.14 -0.61 -21.73
N PRO A 119 2.60 0.31 -22.55
CA PRO A 119 3.35 1.46 -23.05
C PRO A 119 3.98 2.35 -21.96
N ASN A 120 3.41 2.32 -20.75
CA ASN A 120 3.95 3.02 -19.58
C ASN A 120 5.09 2.27 -18.85
N GLY A 121 5.59 1.16 -19.42
CA GLY A 121 6.68 0.35 -18.87
C GLY A 121 6.28 -0.61 -17.74
N TYR A 122 5.00 -0.63 -17.33
CA TYR A 122 4.51 -1.49 -16.26
C TYR A 122 4.26 -2.92 -16.76
N ALA A 123 4.78 -3.92 -16.05
CA ALA A 123 4.53 -5.34 -16.32
C ALA A 123 3.02 -5.66 -16.19
N THR A 124 2.46 -6.39 -17.15
CA THR A 124 1.04 -6.78 -17.19
C THR A 124 0.73 -7.99 -16.31
N GLY A 125 1.76 -8.71 -15.86
CA GLY A 125 1.66 -10.00 -15.19
C GLY A 125 1.69 -11.19 -16.15
N GLN A 126 1.58 -10.96 -17.47
CA GLN A 126 1.85 -11.98 -18.48
C GLN A 126 3.36 -12.12 -18.68
N LYS A 127 3.83 -13.36 -18.70
CA LYS A 127 5.24 -13.70 -18.87
C LYS A 127 5.40 -14.73 -19.98
N SER A 128 6.49 -14.61 -20.73
CA SER A 128 6.95 -15.60 -21.71
C SER A 128 8.35 -16.08 -21.35
N LEU A 129 8.69 -17.28 -21.81
CA LEU A 129 10.03 -17.83 -21.70
C LEU A 129 10.72 -17.68 -23.06
N ALA A 130 11.90 -17.09 -23.05
CA ALA A 130 12.75 -16.95 -24.22
C ALA A 130 14.03 -17.75 -23.98
N SER A 131 14.45 -18.55 -24.96
CA SER A 131 15.74 -19.24 -24.89
C SER A 131 16.88 -18.22 -24.91
N CYS A 132 17.86 -18.37 -24.02
CA CYS A 132 19.14 -17.68 -24.18
C CYS A 132 19.80 -18.16 -25.49
N SER A 133 19.82 -17.33 -26.53
CA SER A 133 20.69 -17.55 -27.68
C SER A 133 22.13 -17.41 -27.21
N ILE A 134 22.85 -18.53 -27.15
CA ILE A 134 24.30 -18.54 -27.00
C ILE A 134 24.86 -18.02 -28.33
N THR A 135 25.22 -16.75 -28.40
CA THR A 135 26.22 -16.30 -29.37
C THR A 135 27.55 -16.20 -28.65
N ASP A 136 28.44 -17.13 -28.97
CA ASP A 136 29.86 -17.16 -28.58
C ASP A 136 30.66 -15.97 -29.17
N ALA A 137 30.26 -14.75 -28.84
CA ALA A 137 30.89 -13.51 -29.32
C ALA A 137 31.14 -12.50 -28.18
N ALA A 138 31.48 -13.00 -27.00
CA ALA A 138 31.96 -12.16 -25.90
C ALA A 138 33.03 -12.88 -25.06
N LEU A 139 33.98 -13.54 -25.73
CA LEU A 139 35.36 -13.55 -25.23
C LEU A 139 36.10 -12.40 -25.94
N SER A 140 36.86 -11.63 -25.17
CA SER A 140 37.68 -10.47 -25.57
C SER A 140 36.94 -9.11 -25.62
N ASP A 141 36.77 -8.49 -24.45
CA ASP A 141 37.38 -7.15 -24.23
C ASP A 141 37.31 -6.77 -22.73
N ASN A 142 38.36 -7.10 -21.99
CA ASN A 142 38.61 -6.58 -20.63
C ASN A 142 39.45 -5.30 -20.69
N SER A 143 39.13 -4.38 -21.60
CA SER A 143 39.93 -3.21 -21.91
C SER A 143 39.17 -1.89 -21.71
N ALA A 144 38.35 -1.78 -20.65
CA ALA A 144 37.79 -0.49 -20.25
C ALA A 144 37.45 -0.43 -18.74
N LEU A 145 38.45 -0.66 -17.89
CA LEU A 145 38.43 -0.18 -16.50
C LEU A 145 38.67 1.33 -16.51
N THR A 146 37.63 2.12 -16.80
CA THR A 146 37.63 3.53 -16.42
C THR A 146 37.09 3.63 -15.00
N VAL A 147 38.01 3.73 -14.06
CA VAL A 147 37.74 4.11 -12.66
C VAL A 147 37.05 5.48 -12.70
N LYS A 148 35.74 5.51 -12.43
CA LYS A 148 35.08 6.77 -12.10
C LYS A 148 35.50 7.15 -10.67
N GLU A 149 36.23 8.25 -10.61
CA GLU A 149 36.68 8.95 -9.42
C GLU A 149 35.54 9.11 -8.41
N GLN A 150 35.81 8.70 -7.16
CA GLN A 150 34.88 8.86 -6.05
C GLN A 150 34.77 10.34 -5.70
N VAL A 151 33.72 10.99 -6.19
CA VAL A 151 33.30 12.28 -5.67
C VAL A 151 32.27 12.05 -4.56
N SER A 152 32.74 12.32 -3.33
CA SER A 152 32.02 12.83 -2.17
C SER A 152 30.65 12.22 -1.82
N ASN A 153 30.59 11.53 -0.67
CA ASN A 153 29.49 11.53 0.30
C ASN A 153 28.10 11.87 -0.26
N ALA A 154 27.45 10.89 -0.87
CA ALA A 154 26.01 10.94 -1.13
C ALA A 154 25.39 9.63 -0.62
N LEU A 155 24.91 9.67 0.63
CA LEU A 155 23.77 8.85 1.04
C LEU A 155 22.65 9.18 0.05
N ILE A 156 22.26 8.21 -0.78
CA ILE A 156 21.07 8.35 -1.62
C ILE A 156 19.88 8.54 -0.68
N PRO A 157 19.10 9.64 -0.76
CA PRO A 157 17.91 9.82 0.03
C PRO A 157 16.70 9.29 -0.75
N ASP A 158 16.66 7.99 -1.05
CA ASP A 158 15.50 7.40 -1.73
C ASP A 158 15.03 6.16 -0.97
N SER A 159 14.14 6.39 -0.01
CA SER A 159 12.91 5.62 0.26
C SER A 159 12.30 6.10 1.58
N GLY A 160 12.08 7.41 1.70
CA GLY A 160 11.23 7.95 2.75
C GLY A 160 9.78 7.67 2.40
N PHE A 161 9.25 6.54 2.86
CA PHE A 161 7.88 6.36 3.36
C PHE A 161 7.80 4.96 3.97
N LEU A 162 8.31 4.85 5.20
CA LEU A 162 7.93 3.80 6.13
C LEU A 162 6.42 3.89 6.32
N ILE A 163 5.67 2.96 5.74
CA ILE A 163 4.26 2.76 6.11
C ILE A 163 4.29 2.03 7.45
N PRO A 164 3.66 2.57 8.52
CA PRO A 164 3.51 1.83 9.76
C PRO A 164 2.61 0.62 9.53
N ASP A 165 3.07 -0.51 10.05
CA ASP A 165 2.32 -1.75 10.21
C ASP A 165 0.84 -1.49 10.52
N SER A 166 -0.04 -2.08 9.73
CA SER A 166 -1.44 -2.24 10.10
C SER A 166 -1.82 -3.68 9.86
N LEU A 167 -1.69 -4.43 10.95
CA LEU A 167 -2.32 -5.71 11.24
C LEU A 167 -3.74 -5.75 10.64
N ILE A 168 -3.97 -6.60 9.67
CA ILE A 168 -5.31 -7.08 9.32
C ILE A 168 -5.26 -8.60 9.51
N PRO A 169 -6.10 -9.18 10.39
CA PRO A 169 -6.15 -10.62 10.57
C PRO A 169 -6.76 -11.28 9.33
N ASP A 170 -6.16 -12.38 8.93
CA ASP A 170 -6.60 -13.25 7.84
C ASP A 170 -8.09 -13.62 7.98
N SER A 171 -8.82 -13.50 6.87
CA SER A 171 -10.05 -14.26 6.66
C SER A 171 -10.03 -14.88 5.27
N PRO A 172 -10.40 -16.17 5.15
CA PRO A 172 -10.16 -16.94 3.94
C PRO A 172 -11.30 -16.69 2.94
N HIS A 173 -10.96 -16.35 1.70
CA HIS A 173 -11.92 -16.42 0.61
C HIS A 173 -11.36 -17.13 -0.64
N THR A 174 -12.13 -18.16 -0.99
CA THR A 174 -12.07 -19.12 -2.08
C THR A 174 -12.07 -18.47 -3.47
N PRO A 175 -11.49 -19.12 -4.50
CA PRO A 175 -11.42 -18.57 -5.85
C PRO A 175 -12.70 -18.88 -6.64
N GLN A 176 -13.32 -17.87 -7.26
CA GLN A 176 -14.30 -18.10 -8.32
C GLN A 176 -14.11 -17.12 -9.49
N GLY A 177 -13.83 -17.72 -10.66
CA GLY A 177 -14.63 -17.54 -11.88
C GLY A 177 -14.65 -16.15 -12.53
N GLY A 178 -13.92 -16.01 -13.63
CA GLY A 178 -13.98 -14.84 -14.50
C GLY A 178 -15.32 -14.66 -15.22
N ARG A 179 -15.74 -13.40 -15.34
CA ARG A 179 -16.58 -12.86 -16.43
C ARG A 179 -16.09 -11.45 -16.80
N PRO A 180 -16.20 -11.03 -18.07
CA PRO A 180 -15.56 -9.83 -18.57
C PRO A 180 -16.29 -8.59 -18.04
N ARG A 181 -15.56 -7.68 -17.39
CA ARG A 181 -16.13 -6.42 -16.90
C ARG A 181 -16.06 -5.39 -18.03
N ARG A 182 -17.23 -5.06 -18.60
CA ARG A 182 -17.39 -3.94 -19.54
C ARG A 182 -16.88 -2.65 -18.89
N SER A 183 -16.13 -1.88 -19.65
CA SER A 183 -15.57 -0.57 -19.29
C SER A 183 -16.69 0.40 -18.90
N PRO A 184 -16.78 0.89 -17.65
CA PRO A 184 -17.79 1.85 -17.26
C PRO A 184 -17.26 3.26 -17.53
N THR A 185 -16.93 3.60 -18.77
CA THR A 185 -16.42 4.96 -19.08
C THR A 185 -17.56 5.92 -19.44
N ALA A 186 -18.75 5.43 -19.80
CA ALA A 186 -19.85 6.26 -20.33
C ALA A 186 -20.93 6.67 -19.30
N ALA A 187 -20.84 6.24 -18.03
CA ALA A 187 -21.79 6.61 -16.97
C ALA A 187 -21.15 7.45 -15.85
N ILE A 188 -19.97 8.02 -16.11
CA ILE A 188 -19.13 8.72 -15.12
C ILE A 188 -19.46 10.22 -15.03
N GLU A 189 -20.24 10.76 -15.97
CA GLU A 189 -20.55 12.18 -16.02
C GLU A 189 -21.93 12.48 -15.43
N SER A 190 -21.92 13.11 -14.25
CA SER A 190 -23.07 13.66 -13.52
C SER A 190 -23.76 12.72 -12.53
N MET A 191 -23.10 12.50 -11.39
CA MET A 191 -23.83 12.23 -10.14
C MET A 191 -24.19 13.57 -9.48
N PRO A 192 -25.45 13.77 -9.06
CA PRO A 192 -25.86 14.98 -8.36
C PRO A 192 -25.03 15.15 -7.07
N GLY A 193 -24.67 16.39 -6.75
CA GLY A 193 -23.96 16.75 -5.51
C GLY A 193 -22.45 16.49 -5.49
N PHE A 194 -21.90 15.59 -6.32
CA PHE A 194 -20.45 15.33 -6.31
C PHE A 194 -19.63 16.55 -6.74
N GLU A 195 -20.07 17.25 -7.78
CA GLU A 195 -19.36 18.43 -8.28
C GLU A 195 -19.35 19.56 -7.25
N ALA A 196 -20.48 19.76 -6.56
CA ALA A 196 -20.59 20.72 -5.45
C ALA A 196 -19.65 20.35 -4.29
N PHE A 197 -19.62 19.07 -3.88
CA PHE A 197 -18.70 18.57 -2.86
C PHE A 197 -17.23 18.76 -3.27
N TYR A 198 -16.88 18.30 -4.46
CA TYR A 198 -15.50 18.35 -4.94
C TYR A 198 -15.06 19.79 -5.18
N ALA A 199 -15.95 20.72 -5.54
CA ALA A 199 -15.69 22.16 -5.65
C ALA A 199 -15.50 22.84 -4.28
N ALA A 200 -16.18 22.38 -3.23
CA ALA A 200 -16.04 22.90 -1.87
C ALA A 200 -14.76 22.41 -1.14
N TYR A 201 -14.20 21.26 -1.53
CA TYR A 201 -13.06 20.65 -0.82
C TYR A 201 -11.72 21.40 -1.03
N PRO A 202 -10.96 21.79 0.00
CA PRO A 202 -9.75 22.63 -0.15
C PRO A 202 -8.64 22.01 -1.03
N ARG A 203 -8.43 20.69 -0.93
CA ARG A 203 -7.38 19.97 -1.67
C ARG A 203 -7.94 19.23 -2.89
N LYS A 204 -7.59 19.67 -4.11
CA LYS A 204 -8.08 19.10 -5.38
C LYS A 204 -7.21 17.97 -5.94
N VAL A 205 -6.92 16.93 -5.15
CA VAL A 205 -6.09 15.80 -5.61
C VAL A 205 -6.89 14.51 -5.68
N GLY A 206 -6.79 13.79 -6.80
CA GLY A 206 -7.36 12.43 -6.94
C GLY A 206 -8.87 12.39 -7.22
N LYS A 207 -9.40 13.26 -8.10
CA LYS A 207 -10.83 13.35 -8.47
C LYS A 207 -11.48 11.99 -8.78
N GLN A 208 -10.79 11.11 -9.51
CA GLN A 208 -11.30 9.77 -9.86
C GLN A 208 -11.47 8.85 -8.65
N ALA A 209 -10.57 8.92 -7.67
CA ALA A 209 -10.70 8.14 -6.44
C ALA A 209 -11.83 8.68 -5.55
N ALA A 210 -12.02 9.99 -5.51
CA ALA A 210 -13.14 10.63 -4.81
C ALA A 210 -14.48 10.28 -5.48
N LEU A 211 -14.54 10.27 -6.81
CA LEU A 211 -15.71 9.80 -7.57
C LEU A 211 -16.06 8.36 -7.23
N ARG A 212 -15.08 7.46 -7.18
CA ARG A 212 -15.30 6.05 -6.81
C ARG A 212 -15.83 5.91 -5.37
N ALA A 213 -15.31 6.70 -4.44
CA ALA A 213 -15.80 6.74 -3.07
C ALA A 213 -17.25 7.26 -3.00
N TRP A 214 -17.57 8.33 -3.73
CA TRP A 214 -18.91 8.90 -3.83
C TRP A 214 -19.90 7.91 -4.45
N LEU A 215 -19.50 7.22 -5.52
CA LEU A 215 -20.31 6.17 -6.16
C LEU A 215 -20.57 4.99 -5.23
N LYS A 216 -19.59 4.63 -4.39
CA LYS A 216 -19.74 3.58 -3.39
C LYS A 216 -20.71 3.98 -2.28
N LEU A 217 -20.68 5.25 -1.88
CA LEU A 217 -21.54 5.80 -0.85
C LEU A 217 -22.98 6.01 -1.35
N ALA A 218 -23.14 6.36 -2.63
CA ALA A 218 -24.41 6.66 -3.29
C ALA A 218 -25.35 7.53 -2.40
N PRO A 219 -24.90 8.73 -1.98
CA PRO A 219 -25.62 9.52 -0.99
C PRO A 219 -26.93 10.08 -1.55
N ASP A 220 -27.99 9.99 -0.76
CA ASP A 220 -29.27 10.64 -1.03
C ASP A 220 -29.19 12.17 -0.80
N GLU A 221 -30.22 12.93 -1.17
CA GLU A 221 -30.21 14.39 -1.07
C GLU A 221 -30.00 14.89 0.36
N ALA A 222 -30.53 14.17 1.35
CA ALA A 222 -30.35 14.48 2.78
C ALA A 222 -28.90 14.24 3.25
N LEU A 223 -28.28 13.13 2.83
CA LEU A 223 -26.89 12.82 3.14
C LEU A 223 -25.93 13.75 2.40
N GLN A 224 -26.25 14.15 1.17
CA GLN A 224 -25.48 15.16 0.43
C GLN A 224 -25.47 16.51 1.17
N ALA A 225 -26.63 16.96 1.67
CA ALA A 225 -26.71 18.18 2.49
C ALA A 225 -25.90 18.05 3.79
N THR A 226 -25.95 16.88 4.44
CA THR A 226 -25.17 16.59 5.65
C THR A 226 -23.67 16.63 5.38
N ILE A 227 -23.20 15.99 4.30
CA ILE A 227 -21.80 15.98 3.89
C ILE A 227 -21.30 17.39 3.57
N LEU A 228 -22.07 18.17 2.83
CA LEU A 228 -21.71 19.56 2.50
C LEU A 228 -21.70 20.46 3.73
N GLY A 229 -22.65 20.29 4.64
CA GLY A 229 -22.71 21.02 5.91
C GLY A 229 -21.51 20.70 6.82
N ALA A 230 -21.19 19.42 6.97
CA ALA A 230 -20.01 18.98 7.73
C ALA A 230 -18.71 19.50 7.11
N LEU A 231 -18.59 19.46 5.77
CA LEU A 231 -17.42 20.01 5.08
C LEU A 231 -17.28 21.51 5.30
N ALA A 232 -18.37 22.28 5.24
CA ALA A 232 -18.37 23.72 5.51
C ALA A 232 -17.94 24.03 6.95
N ALA A 233 -18.41 23.24 7.92
CA ALA A 233 -18.06 23.38 9.34
C ALA A 233 -16.60 22.98 9.63
N GLN A 234 -16.08 21.95 8.95
CA GLN A 234 -14.70 21.47 9.12
C GLN A 234 -13.67 22.30 8.37
N ARG A 235 -14.07 23.04 7.33
CA ARG A 235 -13.16 23.81 6.46
C ARG A 235 -12.20 24.74 7.22
N PRO A 236 -12.62 25.54 8.23
CA PRO A 236 -11.69 26.38 8.99
C PRO A 236 -10.63 25.59 9.76
N HIS A 237 -10.95 24.37 10.20
CA HIS A 237 -10.01 23.49 10.88
C HIS A 237 -9.08 22.77 9.89
N LEU A 238 -9.60 22.35 8.73
CA LEU A 238 -8.82 21.77 7.64
C LEU A 238 -7.78 22.76 7.08
N ASP A 239 -8.15 24.04 6.97
CA ASP A 239 -7.29 25.10 6.43
C ASP A 239 -6.24 25.60 7.46
N ARG A 240 -6.54 25.53 8.77
CA ARG A 240 -5.68 26.05 9.85
C ARG A 240 -4.60 25.07 10.34
N ARG A 241 -4.74 23.76 10.09
CA ARG A 241 -3.71 22.76 10.48
C ARG A 241 -2.46 22.87 9.58
N GLU A 242 -1.33 23.23 10.20
CA GLU A 242 0.03 23.19 9.62
C GLU A 242 0.13 23.72 8.17
N ASN A 243 -0.39 24.91 7.88
CA ASN A 243 -0.35 25.54 6.53
C ASN A 243 -0.86 24.63 5.39
N GLY A 244 -1.88 23.80 5.65
CA GLY A 244 -2.48 22.92 4.65
C GLY A 244 -1.68 21.64 4.33
N ARG A 245 -0.60 21.35 5.07
CA ARG A 245 0.26 20.18 4.83
C ARG A 245 -0.43 18.83 5.13
N PHE A 246 -1.45 18.82 5.99
CA PHE A 246 -2.16 17.60 6.40
C PHE A 246 -3.67 17.65 6.09
N ILE A 247 -4.06 18.16 4.91
CA ILE A 247 -5.43 18.04 4.42
C ILE A 247 -5.62 16.63 3.83
N PRO A 248 -6.54 15.80 4.37
CA PRO A 248 -6.83 14.49 3.81
C PRO A 248 -7.23 14.56 2.33
N HIS A 249 -7.07 13.47 1.60
CA HIS A 249 -7.67 13.39 0.26
C HIS A 249 -9.20 13.30 0.39
N ALA A 250 -9.94 13.93 -0.53
CA ALA A 250 -11.41 13.86 -0.55
C ALA A 250 -11.92 12.40 -0.56
N SER A 251 -11.21 11.49 -1.24
CA SER A 251 -11.53 10.06 -1.20
C SER A 251 -11.35 9.43 0.19
N THR A 252 -10.31 9.83 0.92
CA THR A 252 -10.04 9.33 2.28
C THR A 252 -11.06 9.89 3.27
N TRP A 253 -11.39 11.17 3.14
CA TRP A 253 -12.40 11.84 3.95
C TRP A 253 -13.79 11.19 3.76
N LEU A 254 -14.16 10.88 2.51
CA LEU A 254 -15.40 10.16 2.21
C LEU A 254 -15.37 8.70 2.70
N ASN A 255 -14.30 7.96 2.47
CA ASN A 255 -14.25 6.54 2.86
C ASN A 255 -14.24 6.33 4.38
N LYS A 256 -13.76 7.32 5.14
CA LYS A 256 -13.69 7.26 6.60
C LYS A 256 -14.93 7.79 7.31
N GLY A 257 -15.97 8.24 6.58
CA GLY A 257 -17.17 8.77 7.24
C GLY A 257 -16.93 10.08 7.98
N GLN A 258 -15.93 10.87 7.60
CA GLN A 258 -15.49 12.02 8.43
C GLN A 258 -16.52 13.15 8.52
N TRP A 259 -17.63 13.09 7.79
CA TRP A 259 -18.77 13.98 8.02
C TRP A 259 -19.49 13.69 9.34
N GLU A 260 -19.27 12.52 9.94
CA GLU A 260 -19.81 12.10 11.25
C GLU A 260 -18.84 12.39 12.41
N ASP A 261 -17.58 12.71 12.12
CA ASP A 261 -16.57 13.02 13.15
C ASP A 261 -16.92 14.33 13.89
N GLU A 262 -16.95 14.26 15.22
CA GLU A 262 -17.18 15.43 16.09
C GLU A 262 -16.04 16.44 15.94
N ILE A 263 -16.38 17.68 15.54
CA ILE A 263 -15.40 18.76 15.40
C ILE A 263 -14.98 19.22 16.80
N PRO A 264 -13.69 19.14 17.19
CA PRO A 264 -13.24 19.63 18.48
C PRO A 264 -13.52 21.13 18.60
N GLY A 265 -14.49 21.50 19.45
CA GLY A 265 -14.88 22.89 19.68
C GLY A 265 -16.13 23.39 18.95
N ALA A 266 -16.93 22.52 18.30
CA ALA A 266 -18.24 22.92 17.80
C ALA A 266 -19.18 23.23 18.98
N LYS A 267 -19.66 24.48 19.06
CA LYS A 267 -20.81 24.82 19.91
C LYS A 267 -22.02 24.06 19.37
N VAL A 268 -22.61 23.21 20.21
CA VAL A 268 -23.89 22.54 19.94
C VAL A 268 -24.91 23.61 19.52
N PRO A 269 -25.70 23.40 18.45
CA PRO A 269 -26.74 24.34 18.06
C PRO A 269 -27.66 24.57 19.25
N VAL A 270 -27.66 25.80 19.72
CA VAL A 270 -28.53 26.33 20.77
C VAL A 270 -29.77 26.90 20.09
N ASN A 271 -30.95 26.60 20.62
CA ASN A 271 -32.19 27.20 20.15
C ASN A 271 -32.24 28.71 20.44
N ASP A 272 -33.28 29.41 19.99
CA ASP A 272 -33.45 30.86 20.22
C ASP A 272 -33.46 31.26 21.72
N SER A 273 -33.60 30.29 22.62
CA SER A 273 -33.54 30.45 24.09
C SER A 273 -32.19 30.07 24.70
N GLY A 274 -31.18 29.73 23.90
CA GLY A 274 -29.84 29.37 24.38
C GLY A 274 -29.71 27.97 24.98
N MET A 275 -30.68 27.07 24.77
CA MET A 275 -30.63 25.67 25.24
C MET A 275 -30.20 24.71 24.13
N ARG A 276 -29.44 23.69 24.49
CA ARG A 276 -29.05 22.62 23.57
C ARG A 276 -30.31 21.81 23.18
N TRP A 277 -30.34 21.26 21.97
CA TRP A 277 -31.52 20.52 21.48
C TRP A 277 -31.99 19.39 22.40
N PHE A 278 -31.07 18.69 23.08
CA PHE A 278 -31.40 17.64 24.04
C PHE A 278 -31.92 18.18 25.37
N GLU A 279 -31.41 19.33 25.84
CA GLU A 279 -31.91 20.03 27.02
C GLU A 279 -33.34 20.55 26.77
N ALA A 280 -33.60 21.07 25.56
CA ALA A 280 -34.92 21.52 25.15
C ALA A 280 -35.96 20.37 25.08
N ALA A 281 -35.51 19.15 24.79
CA ALA A 281 -36.31 17.93 24.85
C ALA A 281 -36.48 17.38 26.29
N GLY A 282 -35.77 17.95 27.26
CA GLY A 282 -35.82 17.56 28.67
C GLY A 282 -34.87 16.42 29.06
N PHE A 283 -33.78 16.22 28.31
CA PHE A 283 -32.71 15.27 28.64
C PHE A 283 -31.49 16.00 29.21
N GLU A 284 -30.78 15.39 30.18
CA GLU A 284 -29.59 16.00 30.79
C GLU A 284 -28.36 15.87 29.90
N THR A 285 -28.31 14.82 29.09
CA THR A 285 -27.17 14.54 28.21
C THR A 285 -27.63 14.15 26.81
N GLU A 286 -26.78 14.44 25.82
CA GLU A 286 -27.00 14.02 24.43
C GLU A 286 -27.09 12.49 24.29
N TYR A 287 -26.35 11.76 25.12
CA TYR A 287 -26.35 10.30 25.14
C TYR A 287 -27.73 9.75 25.54
N GLU A 288 -28.36 10.34 26.56
CA GLU A 288 -29.69 9.96 27.04
C GLU A 288 -30.76 10.22 25.98
N ALA A 289 -30.71 11.38 25.32
CA ALA A 289 -31.59 11.73 24.22
C ALA A 289 -31.46 10.74 23.05
N LYS A 290 -30.23 10.42 22.64
CA LYS A 290 -29.96 9.44 21.56
C LYS A 290 -30.48 8.05 21.92
N ASN A 291 -30.34 7.60 23.16
CA ASN A 291 -30.90 6.31 23.62
C ASN A 291 -32.43 6.28 23.57
N ALA A 292 -33.08 7.43 23.82
CA ALA A 292 -34.52 7.60 23.69
C ALA A 292 -35.01 7.79 22.24
N ARG A 293 -34.12 7.69 21.23
CA ARG A 293 -34.38 8.00 19.80
C ARG A 293 -34.78 9.46 19.56
N CYS A 294 -34.33 10.35 20.44
CA CYS A 294 -34.39 11.80 20.28
C CYS A 294 -33.11 12.30 19.60
N HIS A 295 -33.27 13.11 18.56
CA HIS A 295 -32.24 13.65 17.68
C HIS A 295 -32.55 15.13 17.37
N VAL A 296 -31.58 15.85 16.81
CA VAL A 296 -31.72 17.27 16.42
C VAL A 296 -32.93 17.52 15.50
N GLY A 297 -33.34 16.55 14.69
CA GLY A 297 -34.46 16.68 13.76
C GLY A 297 -35.85 16.45 14.38
N ASN A 298 -35.94 15.80 15.55
CA ASN A 298 -37.22 15.41 16.16
C ASN A 298 -37.35 15.82 17.64
N TYR A 299 -36.39 16.55 18.22
CA TYR A 299 -36.39 16.94 19.64
C TYR A 299 -37.62 17.75 20.06
N GLN A 300 -38.26 18.46 19.13
CA GLN A 300 -39.49 19.21 19.36
C GLN A 300 -40.69 18.31 19.68
N LEU A 301 -40.62 17.03 19.30
CA LEU A 301 -41.63 16.02 19.64
C LEU A 301 -41.44 15.47 21.06
N TYR A 302 -40.41 15.92 21.80
CA TYR A 302 -40.12 15.46 23.15
C TYR A 302 -40.35 16.60 24.16
N ARG A 303 -40.95 16.27 25.30
CA ARG A 303 -41.12 17.19 26.43
C ARG A 303 -40.82 16.46 27.73
N ALA A 304 -39.93 17.01 28.55
CA ALA A 304 -39.48 16.38 29.81
C ALA A 304 -38.98 14.92 29.63
N GLY A 305 -38.23 14.66 28.55
CA GLY A 305 -37.60 13.36 28.29
C GLY A 305 -38.54 12.28 27.71
N LYS A 306 -39.76 12.63 27.31
CA LYS A 306 -40.74 11.69 26.72
C LYS A 306 -41.28 12.18 25.39
N LEU A 307 -41.48 11.26 24.46
CA LEU A 307 -42.12 11.53 23.17
C LEU A 307 -43.59 11.90 23.42
N VAL A 308 -43.99 13.07 22.92
CA VAL A 308 -45.36 13.56 22.96
C VAL A 308 -46.11 12.90 21.80
N GLU A 309 -46.99 11.94 22.10
CA GLU A 309 -47.91 11.39 21.11
C GLU A 309 -48.92 12.48 20.71
N GLU A 310 -48.88 12.93 19.45
CA GLU A 310 -49.92 13.81 18.90
C GLU A 310 -51.24 13.05 18.80
N GLY A 311 -52.20 13.37 19.67
CA GLY A 311 -53.58 12.94 19.49
C GLY A 311 -54.49 13.04 20.72
N ALA A 312 -54.95 14.24 21.08
CA ALA A 312 -56.25 14.41 21.71
C ALA A 312 -56.79 15.84 21.49
N THR A 313 -57.51 16.02 20.40
CA THR A 313 -58.62 16.98 20.34
C THR A 313 -59.60 16.68 21.48
N ALA A 314 -59.74 17.60 22.42
CA ALA A 314 -60.99 17.99 23.10
C ALA A 314 -60.77 19.31 23.83
#